data_AF-A0A0F9H3X4-F1
#
_entry.id   AF-A0A0F9H3X4-F1
#
_cell.length_a   1.000
_cell.length_b   1.000
_cell.length_c   1.000
_cell.angle_alpha   90.00
_cell.angle_beta   90.00
_cell.angle_gamma   90.00
#
_symmetry.space_group_name_H-M   'P 1'
#
loop_
_entity.id
_entity.type
_entity.pdbx_description
1 polymer ?
#
loop_
_entity_poly.entity_id
_entity_poly.type
_entity_poly.pdbx_seq_one_letter_code
_entity_poly.pdbx_strand_id
1 'polypeptide(L)'
;MIDRIGVLRKIEQAAFALENHIHNRERWFGKSGDQSGNNWGTESSLTPFRAISGNIAFGSDADDEALVLGTDDTPCIAGTTRFDPHTIMVEAASVATEYVIRVIYGTGTMADAETAGQYSDTMVTDAKKGEPLDIHMPRLTSGSHKVWVRIKNGTDNATMDFHYGIHEYER
;
A
#
# COMPACT_ATOMS: atom_id res chain seq x y z
N MET A 1 24.71 25.75 -22.67
CA MET A 1 24.22 24.95 -23.82
C MET A 1 23.36 23.84 -23.24
N ILE A 2 22.08 23.74 -23.60
CA ILE A 2 21.21 22.67 -23.11
C ILE A 2 21.66 21.37 -23.79
N ASP A 3 22.00 20.35 -23.01
CA ASP A 3 22.25 19.01 -23.53
C ASP A 3 20.94 18.40 -24.03
N ARG A 4 20.64 18.63 -25.31
CA ARG A 4 19.42 18.16 -25.95
C ARG A 4 19.35 16.63 -26.00
N ILE A 5 20.48 15.93 -26.05
CA ILE A 5 20.54 14.47 -26.07
C ILE A 5 20.20 13.92 -24.67
N GLY A 6 20.76 14.53 -23.62
CA GLY A 6 20.42 14.20 -22.24
C GLY A 6 18.94 14.42 -21.93
N VAL A 7 18.32 15.47 -22.49
CA VAL A 7 16.88 15.72 -22.35
C VAL A 7 16.04 14.66 -23.07
N LEU A 8 16.37 14.33 -24.33
CA LEU A 8 15.63 13.30 -25.08
C LEU A 8 15.67 11.94 -24.39
N ARG A 9 16.84 11.52 -23.88
CA ARG A 9 16.96 10.24 -23.14
C ARG A 9 16.08 10.20 -21.88
N LYS A 10 15.97 11.32 -21.15
CA LYS A 10 15.10 11.40 -19.97
C LYS A 10 13.62 11.28 -20.34
N ILE A 11 13.22 11.87 -21.47
CA ILE A 11 11.84 11.78 -21.96
C ILE A 11 11.52 10.35 -22.39
N GLU A 12 12.41 9.69 -23.14
CA GLU A 12 12.24 8.29 -23.54
C GLU A 12 12.15 7.36 -22.33
N GLN A 13 13.01 7.55 -21.32
CA GLN A 13 12.96 6.76 -20.08
C GLN A 13 11.67 6.99 -19.30
N ALA A 14 11.20 8.23 -19.21
CA ALA A 14 9.94 8.55 -18.55
C ALA A 14 8.74 7.95 -19.29
N ALA A 15 8.73 8.01 -20.62
CA ALA A 15 7.69 7.41 -21.46
C ALA A 15 7.66 5.88 -21.30
N PHE A 16 8.82 5.21 -21.36
CA PHE A 16 8.90 3.76 -21.13
C PHE A 16 8.45 3.36 -19.73
N ALA A 17 8.83 4.13 -18.70
CA ALA A 17 8.39 3.88 -17.33
C ALA A 17 6.88 4.06 -17.15
N LEU A 18 6.29 5.04 -17.86
CA LEU A 18 4.84 5.30 -17.86
C LEU A 18 4.08 4.20 -18.61
N GLU A 19 4.56 3.79 -19.78
CA GLU A 19 3.96 2.68 -20.54
C GLU A 19 3.97 1.38 -19.74
N ASN A 20 5.10 1.06 -19.09
CA ASN A 20 5.17 -0.10 -18.22
C ASN A 20 4.22 0.00 -17.03
N HIS A 21 4.03 1.19 -16.46
CA HIS A 21 3.07 1.39 -15.36
C HIS A 21 1.62 1.17 -15.82
N ILE A 22 1.22 1.78 -16.93
CA ILE A 22 -0.15 1.71 -17.45
C ILE A 22 -0.52 0.31 -17.95
N HIS A 23 0.44 -0.40 -18.56
CA HIS A 23 0.20 -1.72 -19.13
C HIS A 23 0.60 -2.86 -18.20
N ASN A 24 1.03 -2.56 -16.97
CA ASN A 24 1.28 -3.60 -16.01
C ASN A 24 -0.02 -4.25 -15.55
N ARG A 25 0.08 -5.48 -15.07
CA ARG A 25 -1.05 -6.16 -14.47
C ARG A 25 -1.18 -5.75 -13.00
N GLU A 26 -2.31 -5.15 -12.65
CA GLU A 26 -2.70 -4.94 -11.26
C GLU A 26 -3.02 -6.28 -10.59
N ARG A 27 -2.49 -6.48 -9.38
CA ARG A 27 -2.79 -7.62 -8.52
C ARG A 27 -3.43 -7.15 -7.23
N TRP A 28 -4.48 -7.84 -6.82
CA TRP A 28 -5.26 -7.52 -5.64
C TRP A 28 -5.01 -8.54 -4.54
N PHE A 29 -4.77 -8.04 -3.34
CA PHE A 29 -4.48 -8.82 -2.15
C PHE A 29 -5.59 -8.68 -1.11
N GLY A 30 -5.92 -9.81 -0.49
CA GLY A 30 -6.61 -9.87 0.79
C GLY A 30 -5.67 -10.38 1.89
N LYS A 31 -6.19 -10.36 3.12
CA LYS A 31 -5.51 -10.90 4.30
C LYS A 31 -5.27 -12.39 4.15
N SER A 32 -4.02 -12.80 4.35
CA SER A 32 -3.63 -14.21 4.53
C SER A 32 -4.24 -14.77 5.81
N GLY A 33 -4.60 -16.05 5.78
CA GLY A 33 -5.06 -16.77 6.98
C GLY A 33 -3.98 -16.95 8.04
N ASP A 34 -2.71 -16.86 7.63
CA ASP A 34 -1.55 -16.81 8.50
C ASP A 34 -0.87 -15.45 8.32
N GLN A 35 -0.88 -14.61 9.36
CA GLN A 35 -0.14 -13.35 9.38
C GLN A 35 1.08 -13.41 10.33
N SER A 36 1.50 -14.61 10.73
CA SER A 36 2.79 -14.79 11.37
C SER A 36 3.92 -14.68 10.33
N GLY A 37 5.13 -14.28 10.71
CA GLY A 37 6.25 -14.20 9.77
C GLY A 37 6.17 -13.02 8.79
N ASN A 38 6.27 -13.29 7.48
CA ASN A 38 6.37 -12.29 6.40
C ASN A 38 5.44 -12.56 5.19
N ASN A 39 4.44 -13.42 5.36
CA ASN A 39 3.46 -13.81 4.35
C ASN A 39 2.05 -13.31 4.74
N TRP A 40 1.88 -11.99 4.78
CA TRP A 40 0.73 -11.34 5.40
C TRP A 40 -0.47 -11.19 4.45
N GLY A 41 -0.20 -11.10 3.16
CA GLY A 41 -1.19 -10.94 2.11
C GLY A 41 -1.27 -12.16 1.19
N THR A 42 -2.39 -12.30 0.47
CA THR A 42 -2.47 -13.28 -0.62
C THR A 42 -3.50 -12.87 -1.67
N GLU A 43 -3.19 -13.16 -2.94
CA GLU A 43 -4.14 -12.99 -4.06
C GLU A 43 -5.29 -14.00 -4.04
N SER A 44 -5.16 -15.08 -3.27
CA SER A 44 -6.15 -16.16 -3.23
C SER A 44 -7.24 -15.95 -2.17
N SER A 45 -7.16 -14.89 -1.37
CA SER A 45 -8.09 -14.60 -0.27
C SER A 45 -8.98 -13.42 -0.60
N LEU A 46 -10.28 -13.59 -0.36
CA LEU A 46 -11.27 -12.50 -0.35
C LEU A 46 -11.48 -11.92 1.05
N THR A 47 -10.66 -12.31 2.02
CA THR A 47 -10.76 -11.73 3.37
C THR A 47 -10.11 -10.36 3.34
N PRO A 48 -10.80 -9.27 3.70
CA PRO A 48 -10.17 -7.95 3.73
C PRO A 48 -9.14 -7.86 4.86
N PHE A 49 -8.18 -6.96 4.68
CA PHE A 49 -7.39 -6.46 5.80
C PHE A 49 -8.27 -5.57 6.69
N ARG A 50 -7.97 -5.51 7.98
CA ARG A 50 -8.63 -4.62 8.92
C ARG A 50 -7.60 -3.75 9.61
N ALA A 51 -7.84 -2.45 9.59
CA ALA A 51 -7.15 -1.48 10.44
C ALA A 51 -8.14 -0.85 11.42
N ILE A 52 -7.65 -0.38 12.56
CA ILE A 52 -8.42 0.22 13.64
C ILE A 52 -7.80 1.58 13.98
N SER A 53 -8.63 2.59 14.22
CA SER A 53 -8.17 3.92 14.58
C SER A 53 -8.13 4.12 16.10
N GLY A 54 -7.18 4.92 16.56
CA GLY A 54 -7.25 5.53 17.88
C GLY A 54 -8.11 6.79 17.89
N ASN A 55 -8.44 7.30 19.08
CA ASN A 55 -9.21 8.52 19.27
C ASN A 55 -8.52 9.76 18.67
N ILE A 56 -8.96 10.22 17.49
CA ILE A 56 -8.34 11.36 16.75
C ILE A 56 -6.83 11.11 16.50
N ALA A 57 -6.43 9.85 16.50
CA ALA A 57 -5.05 9.39 16.35
C ALA A 57 -5.02 8.15 15.44
N PHE A 58 -3.83 7.80 14.97
CA PHE A 58 -3.65 6.47 14.38
C PHE A 58 -3.77 5.43 15.49
N GLY A 59 -4.32 4.25 15.16
CA GLY A 59 -4.26 3.10 16.06
C GLY A 59 -2.82 2.83 16.50
N SER A 60 -2.65 2.47 17.76
CA SER A 60 -1.32 2.31 18.39
C SER A 60 -1.04 0.91 18.87
N ASP A 61 -2.08 0.08 19.00
CA ASP A 61 -1.93 -1.29 19.42
C ASP A 61 -1.52 -2.17 18.23
N ALA A 62 -0.78 -3.24 18.50
CA ALA A 62 -0.26 -4.11 17.45
C ALA A 62 -1.36 -4.76 16.58
N ASP A 63 -2.57 -4.87 17.12
CA ASP A 63 -3.75 -5.39 16.42
C ASP A 63 -4.54 -4.30 15.68
N ASP A 64 -4.20 -3.01 15.88
CA ASP A 64 -4.85 -1.89 15.21
C ASP A 64 -4.27 -1.65 13.80
N GLU A 65 -3.02 -2.03 13.57
CA GLU A 65 -2.44 -1.97 12.24
C GLU A 65 -2.82 -3.18 11.37
N ALA A 66 -2.98 -2.92 10.08
CA ALA A 66 -3.05 -3.98 9.10
C ALA A 66 -1.63 -4.35 8.63
N LEU A 67 -1.24 -5.61 8.85
CA LEU A 67 -0.12 -6.24 8.17
C LEU A 67 -0.57 -6.55 6.73
N VAL A 68 -0.09 -5.80 5.72
CA VAL A 68 -0.63 -5.88 4.35
C VAL A 68 0.24 -6.73 3.42
N LEU A 69 1.53 -6.41 3.35
CA LEU A 69 2.51 -7.19 2.59
C LEU A 69 3.77 -7.36 3.44
N GLY A 70 4.18 -8.60 3.67
CA GLY A 70 5.51 -8.92 4.15
C GLY A 70 6.48 -9.15 2.99
N THR A 71 7.72 -9.49 3.33
CA THR A 71 8.77 -9.72 2.32
C THR A 71 8.50 -10.91 1.43
N ASP A 72 7.74 -11.91 1.91
CA ASP A 72 7.53 -13.15 1.17
C ASP A 72 6.30 -13.07 0.25
N ASP A 73 5.52 -11.98 0.36
CA ASP A 73 4.36 -11.71 -0.48
C ASP A 73 4.74 -11.10 -1.85
N THR A 74 5.97 -10.60 -1.99
CA THR A 74 6.50 -10.04 -3.24
C THR A 74 7.88 -10.63 -3.55
N PRO A 75 8.21 -10.95 -4.82
CA PRO A 75 7.37 -10.75 -5.99
C PRO A 75 6.28 -11.80 -6.14
N CYS A 76 5.08 -11.37 -6.53
CA CYS A 76 3.98 -12.23 -6.95
C CYS A 76 4.20 -12.78 -8.37
N ILE A 77 4.76 -11.95 -9.25
CA ILE A 77 5.10 -12.29 -10.64
C ILE A 77 6.58 -12.66 -10.68
N ALA A 78 6.86 -13.91 -11.05
CA ALA A 78 8.23 -14.39 -11.16
C ALA A 78 9.08 -13.48 -12.08
N GLY A 79 10.22 -13.02 -11.57
CA GLY A 79 11.14 -12.14 -12.30
C GLY A 79 10.97 -10.65 -12.02
N THR A 80 9.92 -10.22 -11.30
CA THR A 80 9.79 -8.82 -10.87
C THR A 80 10.72 -8.54 -9.67
N THR A 81 11.28 -7.34 -9.64
CA THR A 81 12.22 -6.89 -8.59
C THR A 81 11.75 -5.62 -7.89
N ARG A 82 10.74 -4.97 -8.44
CA ARG A 82 10.11 -3.78 -7.90
C ARG A 82 8.61 -3.96 -7.84
N PHE A 83 7.98 -3.26 -6.91
CA PHE A 83 6.54 -3.09 -6.92
C PHE A 83 6.19 -1.68 -6.46
N ASP A 84 5.08 -1.12 -6.94
CA ASP A 84 4.44 0.00 -6.27
C ASP A 84 3.06 -0.42 -5.81
N PRO A 85 2.74 -0.12 -4.55
CA PRO A 85 1.35 -0.04 -4.17
C PRO A 85 0.61 1.04 -4.93
N HIS A 86 -0.52 0.66 -5.49
CA HIS A 86 -1.23 1.49 -6.45
C HIS A 86 -2.60 1.92 -5.95
N THR A 87 -3.35 1.00 -5.36
CA THR A 87 -4.74 1.25 -4.99
C THR A 87 -5.14 0.62 -3.66
N ILE A 88 -6.12 1.22 -3.00
CA ILE A 88 -6.84 0.64 -1.85
C ILE A 88 -8.32 0.63 -2.19
N MET A 89 -8.97 -0.53 -2.08
CA MET A 89 -10.42 -0.63 -2.22
C MET A 89 -11.04 -0.86 -0.86
N VAL A 90 -11.78 0.13 -0.35
CA VAL A 90 -12.48 0.02 0.93
C VAL A 90 -13.71 -0.88 0.76
N GLU A 91 -13.81 -1.92 1.58
CA GLU A 91 -14.96 -2.83 1.62
C GLU A 91 -15.98 -2.40 2.68
N ALA A 92 -15.51 -1.98 3.86
CA ALA A 92 -16.39 -1.54 4.93
C ALA A 92 -15.69 -0.54 5.84
N ALA A 93 -16.47 0.34 6.46
CA ALA A 93 -16.04 1.21 7.53
C ALA A 93 -17.08 1.13 8.65
N SER A 94 -16.64 1.11 9.91
CA SER A 94 -17.57 1.02 11.04
C SER A 94 -18.34 2.31 11.29
N VAL A 95 -17.83 3.45 10.83
CA VAL A 95 -18.49 4.75 10.92
C VAL A 95 -18.47 5.47 9.56
N ALA A 96 -19.49 6.29 9.32
CA ALA A 96 -19.66 7.06 8.09
C ALA A 96 -19.05 8.47 8.19
N THR A 97 -17.85 8.57 8.77
CA THR A 97 -17.10 9.82 8.90
C THR A 97 -15.77 9.73 8.14
N GLU A 98 -15.03 10.83 8.08
CA GLU A 98 -13.74 10.89 7.39
C GLU A 98 -12.68 10.04 8.08
N TYR A 99 -11.88 9.34 7.29
CA TYR A 99 -10.69 8.61 7.74
C TYR A 99 -9.43 9.20 7.10
N VAL A 100 -8.31 9.12 7.82
CA VAL A 100 -6.99 9.23 7.23
C VAL A 100 -6.43 7.83 7.11
N ILE A 101 -6.09 7.40 5.91
CA ILE A 101 -5.36 6.16 5.67
C ILE A 101 -3.88 6.52 5.56
N ARG A 102 -3.06 5.90 6.40
CA ARG A 102 -1.61 5.98 6.33
C ARG A 102 -1.08 4.65 5.83
N VAL A 103 -0.38 4.70 4.71
CA VAL A 103 0.33 3.56 4.14
C VAL A 103 1.81 3.69 4.45
N ILE A 104 2.37 2.71 5.14
CA ILE A 104 3.73 2.73 5.69
C ILE A 104 4.51 1.64 4.98
N TYR A 105 5.76 1.92 4.64
CA TYR A 105 6.62 0.99 3.94
C TYR A 105 8.04 0.99 4.51
N GLY A 106 8.71 -0.15 4.52
CA GLY A 106 10.08 -0.23 5.02
C GLY A 106 10.62 -1.64 5.08
N THR A 107 11.91 -1.80 5.36
CA THR A 107 12.59 -3.11 5.40
C THR A 107 12.66 -3.71 6.81
N GLY A 108 12.32 -2.94 7.84
CA GLY A 108 12.43 -3.31 9.26
C GLY A 108 11.07 -3.48 9.93
N THR A 109 10.89 -2.79 11.05
CA THR A 109 9.59 -2.68 11.72
C THR A 109 8.82 -1.47 11.20
N MET A 110 7.50 -1.48 11.37
CA MET A 110 6.64 -0.34 11.04
C MET A 110 7.03 0.92 11.82
N ALA A 111 7.34 0.79 13.12
CA ALA A 111 7.72 1.93 13.97
C ALA A 111 9.01 2.61 13.49
N ASP A 112 10.00 1.82 13.03
CA ASP A 112 11.23 2.36 12.44
C ASP A 112 10.93 3.09 11.13
N ALA A 113 10.09 2.50 10.27
CA ALA A 113 9.67 3.09 9.00
C ALA A 113 8.91 4.43 9.19
N GLU A 114 7.98 4.49 10.15
CA GLU A 114 7.27 5.72 10.51
C GLU A 114 8.22 6.79 11.01
N THR A 115 9.16 6.42 11.89
CA THR A 115 10.19 7.33 12.42
C THR A 115 11.08 7.87 11.30
N ALA A 116 11.36 7.06 10.29
CA ALA A 116 12.12 7.45 9.10
C ALA A 116 11.30 8.25 8.07
N GLY A 117 10.01 8.51 8.32
CA GLY A 117 9.14 9.24 7.38
C GLY A 117 8.74 8.44 6.15
N GLN A 118 8.79 7.10 6.21
CA GLN A 118 8.49 6.21 5.08
C GLN A 118 6.99 5.87 5.04
N TYR A 119 6.17 6.88 4.77
CA TYR A 119 4.73 6.72 4.66
C TYR A 119 4.09 7.76 3.73
N SER A 120 2.85 7.48 3.35
CA SER A 120 1.97 8.42 2.65
C SER A 120 0.61 8.46 3.35
N ASP A 121 0.03 9.65 3.48
CA ASP A 121 -1.30 9.85 4.06
C ASP A 121 -2.30 10.21 2.96
N THR A 122 -3.48 9.61 2.99
CA THR A 122 -4.60 9.93 2.09
C THR A 122 -5.87 10.10 2.90
N MET A 123 -6.59 11.19 2.65
CA MET A 123 -7.89 11.44 3.25
C MET A 123 -8.97 10.68 2.47
N VAL A 124 -9.84 9.99 3.20
CA VAL A 124 -11.01 9.30 2.63
C VAL A 124 -12.26 9.86 3.29
N THR A 125 -13.02 10.61 2.49
CA THR A 125 -14.34 11.13 2.85
C THR A 125 -15.41 10.16 2.34
N ASP A 126 -16.43 9.88 3.15
CA ASP A 126 -17.51 8.96 2.79
C ASP A 126 -17.00 7.60 2.30
N ALA A 127 -16.17 6.91 3.10
CA ALA A 127 -15.59 5.58 2.88
C ALA A 127 -16.16 4.90 1.62
N LYS A 128 -15.59 5.24 0.46
CA LYS A 128 -16.17 4.98 -0.86
C LYS A 128 -16.16 3.48 -1.15
N LYS A 129 -17.13 2.80 -0.56
CA LYS A 129 -17.20 1.35 -0.57
C LYS A 129 -17.24 0.86 -2.01
N GLY A 130 -16.27 0.03 -2.36
CA GLY A 130 -16.17 -0.60 -3.68
C GLY A 130 -15.58 0.28 -4.79
N GLU A 131 -15.15 1.52 -4.50
CA GLU A 131 -14.34 2.30 -5.44
C GLU A 131 -12.86 2.23 -5.03
N PRO A 132 -11.97 1.76 -5.91
CA PRO A 132 -10.53 1.87 -5.69
C PRO A 132 -10.10 3.33 -5.50
N LEU A 133 -9.26 3.55 -4.49
CA LEU A 133 -8.62 4.82 -4.18
C LEU A 133 -7.15 4.72 -4.54
N ASP A 134 -6.69 5.63 -5.39
CA ASP A 134 -5.28 5.69 -5.77
C ASP A 134 -4.42 6.10 -4.56
N ILE A 135 -3.34 5.37 -4.34
CA ILE A 135 -2.32 5.68 -3.35
C ILE A 135 -1.01 6.04 -4.03
N HIS A 136 -0.36 7.08 -3.53
CA HIS A 136 0.85 7.62 -4.12
C HIS A 136 2.05 7.22 -3.27
N MET A 137 2.82 6.25 -3.74
CA MET A 137 4.00 5.73 -3.07
C MET A 137 5.19 5.59 -4.03
N PRO A 138 6.43 5.62 -3.50
CA PRO A 138 7.59 5.24 -4.30
C PRO A 138 7.54 3.75 -4.67
N ARG A 139 8.20 3.38 -5.77
CA ARG A 139 8.48 1.98 -6.09
C ARG A 139 9.39 1.37 -5.03
N LEU A 140 8.96 0.24 -4.48
CA LEU A 140 9.62 -0.54 -3.45
C LEU A 140 10.40 -1.71 -4.05
N THR A 141 11.34 -2.27 -3.29
CA THR A 141 12.07 -3.49 -3.69
C THR A 141 11.28 -4.73 -3.25
N SER A 142 10.91 -5.59 -4.20
CA SER A 142 10.28 -6.89 -3.93
C SER A 142 11.19 -7.78 -3.08
N GLY A 143 10.63 -8.59 -2.19
CA GLY A 143 11.43 -9.49 -1.35
C GLY A 143 12.18 -8.81 -0.19
N SER A 144 12.04 -7.50 -0.02
CA SER A 144 12.80 -6.74 1.01
C SER A 144 11.96 -5.71 1.74
N HIS A 145 11.01 -5.07 1.06
CA HIS A 145 10.09 -4.13 1.71
C HIS A 145 8.86 -4.86 2.23
N LYS A 146 8.34 -4.34 3.32
CA LYS A 146 7.06 -4.67 3.91
C LYS A 146 6.16 -3.44 3.82
N VAL A 147 4.86 -3.67 3.88
CA VAL A 147 3.81 -2.66 3.84
C VAL A 147 2.85 -2.88 4.99
N TRP A 148 2.58 -1.80 5.71
CA TRP A 148 1.58 -1.71 6.78
C TRP A 148 0.59 -0.62 6.45
N VAL A 149 -0.62 -0.75 6.99
CA VAL A 149 -1.63 0.30 6.91
C VAL A 149 -2.16 0.61 8.30
N ARG A 150 -2.24 1.90 8.61
CA ARG A 150 -2.92 2.43 9.79
C ARG A 150 -4.02 3.39 9.37
N ILE A 151 -5.02 3.52 10.22
CA ILE A 151 -6.11 4.46 10.01
C ILE A 151 -6.25 5.39 11.21
N LYS A 152 -6.74 6.60 10.93
CA LYS A 152 -7.14 7.59 11.94
C LYS A 152 -8.56 8.03 11.64
N ASN A 153 -9.38 8.16 12.67
CA ASN A 153 -10.74 8.67 12.60
C ASN A 153 -11.02 9.58 13.81
N GLY A 154 -12.07 10.40 13.73
CA GLY A 154 -12.55 11.18 14.88
C GLY A 154 -13.19 10.34 16.00
N THR A 155 -13.51 9.07 15.71
CA THR A 155 -14.10 8.09 16.62
C THR A 155 -13.05 7.06 17.01
N ASP A 156 -12.89 6.83 18.31
CA ASP A 156 -12.00 5.80 18.84
C ASP A 156 -12.48 4.39 18.45
N ASN A 157 -11.55 3.48 18.17
CA ASN A 157 -11.82 2.10 17.74
C ASN A 157 -12.69 1.97 16.48
N ALA A 158 -12.74 3.01 15.63
CA ALA A 158 -13.35 2.87 14.32
C ALA A 158 -12.51 1.95 13.43
N THR A 159 -13.15 1.06 12.69
CA THR A 159 -12.48 0.07 11.84
C THR A 159 -12.67 0.39 10.37
N MET A 160 -11.71 -0.03 9.55
CA MET A 160 -11.82 -0.04 8.09
C MET A 160 -11.34 -1.37 7.54
N ASP A 161 -12.17 -1.98 6.71
CA ASP A 161 -11.89 -3.21 5.97
C ASP A 161 -11.56 -2.86 4.52
N PHE A 162 -10.50 -3.42 3.96
CA PHE A 162 -10.04 -3.08 2.62
C PHE A 162 -9.26 -4.20 1.92
N HIS A 163 -9.18 -4.09 0.59
CA HIS A 163 -8.26 -4.83 -0.27
C HIS A 163 -7.16 -3.91 -0.81
N TYR A 164 -6.03 -4.50 -1.18
CA TYR A 164 -4.83 -3.76 -1.55
C TYR A 164 -4.35 -4.13 -2.95
N GLY A 165 -4.20 -3.15 -3.83
CA GLY A 165 -3.75 -3.33 -5.21
C GLY A 165 -2.30 -2.93 -5.41
N ILE A 166 -1.52 -3.74 -6.13
CA ILE A 166 -0.13 -3.47 -6.50
C ILE A 166 0.14 -3.66 -7.98
N HIS A 167 1.17 -2.99 -8.47
CA HIS A 167 1.85 -3.29 -9.73
C HIS A 167 3.28 -3.78 -9.47
N GLU A 168 3.78 -4.72 -10.26
CA GLU A 168 5.13 -5.28 -10.12
C GLU A 168 5.97 -5.22 -11.39
N TYR A 169 7.21 -4.76 -11.30
CA TYR A 169 8.08 -4.49 -12.45
C TYR A 169 9.35 -5.34 -12.43
N GLU A 170 9.84 -5.67 -13.61
CA GLU A 170 11.12 -6.35 -13.78
C GLU A 170 12.31 -5.47 -13.35
N ARG A 171 12.22 -4.13 -13.48
CA ARG A 171 13.26 -3.15 -13.08
C ARG A 171 12.71 -1.77 -12.73
#